data_AF-A0A4S8JSZ6-F1
#
_entry.id   AF-A0A4S8JSZ6-F1
#
_cell.length_a   1.000
_cell.length_b   1.000
_cell.length_c   1.000
_cell.angle_alpha   90.00
_cell.angle_beta   90.00
_cell.angle_gamma   90.00
#
_symmetry.space_group_name_H-M   'P 1'
#
loop_
_entity.id
_entity.type
_entity.pdbx_description
1 polymer ?
#
loop_
_entity_poly.entity_id
_entity_poly.type
_entity_poly.pdbx_seq_one_letter_code
_entity_poly.pdbx_strand_id
1 'polypeptide(L)'
;MGKGVLSMDISGSSYLRAYAHCRKGKAGISLVLINLSKSTKFSVTVRNDLNVILAEGEGIHKENSFIHGLKRTFSWVGKKASDESEKREEYHLTGKDDNHLSRTVLLNGTPLELTEDGDIPSLDPVHVPTNSPVDVSPLSIAFAVFPNFEAQACN
;
A
#
# COMPACT_ATOMS: atom_id res chain seq x y z
N MET A 1 7.17 -6.74 5.50
CA MET A 1 5.84 -6.74 6.16
C MET A 1 5.99 -7.08 7.64
N GLY A 2 5.13 -6.54 8.49
CA GLY A 2 5.10 -6.79 9.94
C GLY A 2 4.22 -7.97 10.34
N LYS A 3 4.09 -8.20 11.64
CA LYS A 3 3.38 -9.36 12.22
C LYS A 3 1.85 -9.18 12.29
N GLY A 4 1.36 -7.94 12.41
CA GLY A 4 -0.08 -7.67 12.44
C GLY A 4 -0.69 -7.83 11.05
N VAL A 5 -1.64 -8.75 10.91
CA VAL A 5 -2.41 -8.96 9.67
C VAL A 5 -3.62 -8.04 9.69
N LEU A 6 -3.93 -7.39 8.57
CA LEU A 6 -5.08 -6.52 8.41
C LEU A 6 -6.10 -7.16 7.47
N SER A 7 -7.39 -6.97 7.78
CA SER A 7 -8.47 -7.26 6.84
C SER A 7 -8.57 -6.13 5.82
N MET A 8 -8.91 -6.47 4.58
CA MET A 8 -9.10 -5.51 3.50
C MET A 8 -10.17 -6.02 2.56
N ASP A 9 -11.06 -5.12 2.15
CA ASP A 9 -12.02 -5.39 1.10
C ASP A 9 -11.48 -4.88 -0.24
N ILE A 10 -11.57 -5.73 -1.26
CA ILE A 10 -11.17 -5.38 -2.62
C ILE A 10 -12.39 -5.36 -3.53
N SER A 11 -12.78 -4.17 -3.98
CA SER A 11 -13.76 -4.01 -5.04
C SER A 11 -13.03 -4.07 -6.39
N GLY A 12 -13.21 -5.13 -7.17
CA GLY A 12 -12.54 -5.24 -8.47
C GLY A 12 -12.53 -6.63 -9.08
N SER A 13 -11.47 -6.89 -9.86
CA SER A 13 -11.29 -8.16 -10.58
C SER A 13 -10.85 -9.30 -9.66
N SER A 14 -11.36 -10.51 -9.89
CA SER A 14 -10.90 -11.74 -9.22
C SER A 14 -9.46 -12.13 -9.57
N TYR A 15 -8.88 -11.53 -10.61
CA TYR A 15 -7.47 -11.71 -10.98
C TYR A 15 -6.50 -10.87 -10.15
N LEU A 16 -7.01 -9.92 -9.35
CA LEU A 16 -6.18 -9.13 -8.45
C LEU A 16 -6.37 -9.65 -7.03
N ARG A 17 -5.27 -10.09 -6.40
CA ARG A 17 -5.26 -10.45 -4.97
C ARG A 17 -4.52 -9.39 -4.20
N ALA A 18 -5.02 -9.07 -3.01
CA ALA A 18 -4.45 -8.04 -2.17
C ALA A 18 -4.37 -8.51 -0.72
N TYR A 19 -3.24 -8.26 -0.08
CA TYR A 19 -2.98 -8.64 1.32
C TYR A 19 -2.37 -7.43 2.03
N ALA A 20 -2.79 -7.18 3.28
CA ALA A 20 -2.33 -6.03 4.04
C ALA A 20 -1.84 -6.47 5.42
N HIS A 21 -0.71 -5.92 5.84
CA HIS A 21 -0.15 -6.09 7.18
C HIS A 21 0.28 -4.74 7.74
N CYS A 22 0.42 -4.65 9.05
CA CYS A 22 1.17 -3.56 9.66
C CYS A 22 2.60 -3.52 9.12
N ARG A 23 3.18 -2.33 9.06
CA ARG A 23 4.58 -2.16 8.67
C ARG A 23 5.51 -2.80 9.71
N LYS A 24 6.66 -3.30 9.27
CA LYS A 24 7.64 -3.93 10.16
C LYS A 24 8.37 -2.86 10.98
N GLY A 25 8.23 -2.91 12.30
CA GLY A 25 9.03 -2.13 13.25
C GLY A 25 8.78 -0.62 13.25
N LYS A 26 7.77 -0.14 12.51
CA LYS A 26 7.39 1.28 12.39
C LYS A 26 5.89 1.39 12.15
N ALA A 27 5.33 2.57 12.42
CA ALA A 27 3.94 2.88 12.10
C ALA A 27 3.65 2.83 10.59
N GLY A 28 2.37 2.63 10.25
CA GLY A 28 1.89 2.49 8.89
C GLY A 28 1.63 1.03 8.49
N ILE A 29 1.37 0.83 7.20
CA ILE A 29 0.99 -0.48 6.65
C ILE A 29 1.89 -0.89 5.49
N SER A 30 1.82 -2.16 5.13
CA SER A 30 2.45 -2.74 3.95
C SER A 30 1.43 -3.60 3.22
N LEU A 31 1.27 -3.37 1.93
CA LEU A 31 0.40 -4.16 1.06
C LEU A 31 1.22 -5.02 0.11
N VAL A 32 0.65 -6.16 -0.27
CA VAL A 32 1.07 -6.97 -1.41
C VAL A 32 -0.10 -7.05 -2.37
N LEU A 33 0.14 -6.67 -3.61
CA LEU A 33 -0.80 -6.79 -4.72
C LEU A 33 -0.25 -7.81 -5.70
N ILE A 34 -1.04 -8.81 -6.06
CA ILE A 34 -0.66 -9.88 -6.99
C ILE A 34 -1.63 -9.83 -8.16
N ASN A 35 -1.11 -9.50 -9.34
CA ASN A 35 -1.88 -9.51 -10.57
C ASN A 35 -1.69 -10.85 -11.29
N LEU A 36 -2.77 -11.62 -11.38
CA LEU A 36 -2.81 -12.92 -12.06
C LEU A 36 -3.36 -12.82 -13.50
N SER A 37 -3.73 -11.62 -13.96
CA SER A 37 -4.15 -11.41 -15.34
C SER A 37 -2.95 -11.44 -16.28
N LYS A 38 -3.11 -12.11 -17.43
CA LYS A 38 -2.09 -12.21 -18.47
C LYS A 38 -1.95 -10.96 -19.32
N SER A 39 -2.98 -10.10 -19.37
CA SER A 39 -3.04 -8.97 -20.30
C SER A 39 -3.53 -7.67 -19.67
N THR A 40 -4.09 -7.72 -18.46
CA THR A 40 -4.67 -6.54 -17.81
C THR A 40 -3.70 -5.95 -16.82
N LYS A 41 -3.37 -4.67 -17.00
CA LYS A 41 -2.76 -3.85 -15.94
C LYS A 41 -3.86 -3.34 -15.02
N PHE A 42 -3.68 -3.46 -13.71
CA PHE A 42 -4.61 -2.90 -12.73
C PHE A 42 -4.09 -1.58 -12.18
N SER A 43 -5.00 -0.63 -11.94
CA SER A 43 -4.70 0.63 -11.24
C SER A 43 -5.50 0.63 -9.94
N VAL A 44 -4.80 0.56 -8.81
CA VAL A 44 -5.40 0.27 -7.50
C VAL A 44 -5.34 1.52 -6.63
N THR A 45 -6.50 2.00 -6.19
CA THR A 45 -6.57 3.08 -5.19
C THR A 45 -6.75 2.48 -3.82
N VAL A 46 -5.87 2.81 -2.89
CA VAL A 46 -5.98 2.39 -1.49
C VAL A 46 -6.74 3.46 -0.72
N ARG A 47 -7.69 3.04 0.12
CA ARG A 47 -8.49 3.93 0.97
C ARG A 47 -8.46 3.42 2.40
N ASN A 48 -8.66 4.33 3.34
CA ASN A 48 -8.74 4.01 4.74
C ASN A 48 -10.21 4.12 5.19
N ASP A 49 -10.85 2.97 5.37
CA ASP A 49 -12.20 2.90 5.93
C ASP A 49 -12.10 2.85 7.45
N LEU A 50 -11.85 4.00 8.07
CA LEU A 50 -11.96 4.15 9.51
C LEU A 50 -13.45 4.06 9.89
N ASN A 51 -13.87 2.87 10.33
CA ASN A 51 -15.16 2.69 11.00
C ASN A 51 -15.16 3.52 12.28
N VAL A 52 -15.78 4.70 12.25
CA VAL A 52 -16.07 5.48 13.44
C VAL A 52 -17.09 4.68 14.26
N ILE A 53 -16.64 3.99 15.31
CA ILE A 53 -17.54 3.33 16.25
C ILE A 53 -18.33 4.43 16.97
N LEU A 54 -19.58 4.62 16.55
CA LEU A 54 -20.57 5.41 17.29
C LEU A 54 -20.93 4.60 18.53
N ALA A 55 -20.33 4.93 19.68
CA ALA A 55 -20.90 4.51 20.95
C ALA A 55 -22.23 5.27 21.12
N GLU A 56 -23.36 4.61 20.86
CA GLU A 56 -24.68 5.08 21.28
C GLU A 56 -24.72 5.07 22.82
N GLY A 57 -24.60 6.25 23.42
CA GLY A 57 -24.70 6.47 24.85
C GLY A 57 -24.95 7.95 25.13
N GLU A 58 -26.23 8.25 25.37
CA GLU A 58 -26.83 9.40 26.06
C GLU A 58 -26.12 10.77 26.08
N GLY A 59 -26.83 11.79 25.58
CA GLY A 59 -26.64 13.18 26.01
C GLY A 59 -26.04 14.11 24.96
N ILE A 60 -26.85 15.05 24.48
CA ILE A 60 -26.46 16.10 23.53
C ILE A 60 -25.45 17.05 24.19
N HIS A 61 -24.18 16.96 23.78
CA HIS A 61 -23.23 18.07 23.79
C HIS A 61 -22.58 18.18 22.40
N LYS A 62 -23.21 19.01 21.57
CA LYS A 62 -22.83 19.29 20.18
C LYS A 62 -21.70 20.33 20.19
N GLU A 63 -20.43 19.91 20.18
CA GLU A 63 -19.34 20.70 19.60
C GLU A 63 -18.00 19.93 19.42
N ASN A 64 -17.38 20.14 18.26
CA ASN A 64 -16.00 19.82 17.85
C ASN A 64 -15.49 18.38 17.70
N SER A 65 -16.03 17.34 18.36
CA SER A 65 -15.47 15.97 18.20
C SER A 65 -15.83 15.31 16.86
N PHE A 66 -17.06 15.52 16.38
CA PHE A 66 -17.59 14.92 15.15
C PHE A 66 -16.84 15.37 13.88
N ILE A 67 -16.38 16.62 13.83
CA ILE A 67 -15.63 17.14 12.67
C ILE A 67 -14.18 16.61 12.64
N HIS A 68 -13.59 16.29 13.80
CA HIS A 68 -12.26 15.71 13.84
C HIS A 68 -12.22 14.28 13.27
N GLY A 69 -13.26 13.49 13.53
CA GLY A 69 -13.42 12.14 12.98
C GLY A 69 -13.64 12.13 11.46
N LEU A 70 -14.54 12.99 10.97
CA LEU A 70 -14.82 13.07 9.54
C LEU A 70 -13.63 13.62 8.74
N LYS A 71 -12.89 14.61 9.27
CA LYS A 71 -11.66 15.10 8.63
C LYS A 71 -10.60 14.01 8.48
N ARG A 72 -10.61 12.96 9.32
CA ARG A 72 -9.66 11.83 9.30
C ARG A 72 -9.93 10.85 8.18
N THR A 73 -11.18 10.45 7.98
CA THR A 73 -11.60 9.54 6.88
C THR A 73 -11.30 10.14 5.50
N PHE A 74 -11.30 11.47 5.38
CA PHE A 74 -10.98 12.20 4.16
C PHE A 74 -9.57 12.85 4.16
N SER A 75 -8.73 12.60 5.17
CA SER A 75 -7.40 13.25 5.28
C SER A 75 -6.52 12.96 4.07
N TRP A 76 -6.69 11.82 3.41
CA TRP A 76 -5.90 11.48 2.24
C TRP A 76 -6.45 12.12 0.96
N VAL A 77 -7.77 12.20 0.81
CA VAL A 77 -8.44 12.80 -0.36
C VAL A 77 -8.44 14.35 -0.31
N GLY A 78 -8.03 15.01 0.79
CA GLY A 78 -8.22 16.46 0.87
C GLY A 78 -7.56 17.27 2.00
N LYS A 79 -6.32 17.00 2.43
CA LYS A 79 -5.55 17.99 3.21
C LYS A 79 -4.42 18.64 2.41
N LYS A 80 -4.62 19.96 2.25
CA LYS A 80 -3.72 21.03 1.79
C LYS A 80 -2.25 20.66 1.73
N ALA A 81 -1.68 20.90 0.55
CA ALA A 81 -0.27 21.05 0.28
C ALA A 81 0.43 21.87 1.38
N SER A 82 1.04 21.16 2.32
CA SER A 82 2.22 21.63 3.04
C SER A 82 3.40 20.84 2.50
N ASP A 83 3.97 21.37 1.43
CA ASP A 83 5.35 21.28 0.90
C ASP A 83 6.13 19.96 0.81
N GLU A 84 5.57 18.80 1.12
CA GLU A 84 6.01 17.54 0.54
C GLU A 84 4.82 16.60 0.48
N SER A 85 4.35 16.24 -0.72
CA SER A 85 3.34 15.18 -0.82
C SER A 85 3.89 13.95 -0.13
N GLU A 86 3.28 13.48 0.96
CA GLU A 86 3.71 12.26 1.64
C GLU A 86 3.94 11.17 0.58
N LYS A 87 5.09 10.49 0.64
CA LYS A 87 5.47 9.48 -0.35
C LYS A 87 5.29 8.10 0.24
N ARG A 88 4.72 7.20 -0.57
CA ARG A 88 4.75 5.77 -0.32
C ARG A 88 5.95 5.16 -1.04
N GLU A 89 6.40 4.02 -0.54
CA GLU A 89 7.46 3.23 -1.16
C GLU A 89 6.82 2.12 -1.99
N GLU A 90 7.26 1.92 -3.22
CA GLU A 90 6.81 0.84 -4.10
C GLU A 90 7.96 -0.06 -4.55
N TYR A 91 7.69 -1.36 -4.55
CA TYR A 91 8.61 -2.40 -4.99
C TYR A 91 7.86 -3.31 -5.97
N HIS A 92 8.08 -3.10 -7.26
CA HIS A 92 7.47 -3.87 -8.33
C HIS A 92 8.38 -5.01 -8.75
N LEU A 93 7.88 -6.23 -8.68
CA LEU A 93 8.56 -7.45 -9.09
C LEU A 93 7.98 -7.96 -10.40
N THR A 94 8.83 -8.03 -11.42
CA THR A 94 8.49 -8.58 -12.74
C THR A 94 9.50 -9.63 -13.17
N GLY A 95 9.10 -10.54 -14.06
CA GLY A 95 10.07 -11.41 -14.73
C GLY A 95 10.89 -10.63 -15.75
N LYS A 96 12.17 -10.95 -15.89
CA LYS A 96 13.02 -10.37 -16.94
C LYS A 96 12.40 -10.55 -18.33
N ASP A 97 12.52 -9.54 -19.18
CA ASP A 97 11.99 -9.51 -20.55
C ASP A 97 10.47 -9.77 -20.63
N ASP A 98 9.72 -9.33 -19.61
CA ASP A 98 8.28 -9.56 -19.43
C ASP A 98 7.88 -11.05 -19.46
N ASN A 99 8.85 -11.94 -19.18
CA ASN A 99 8.64 -13.37 -19.14
C ASN A 99 8.44 -13.84 -17.69
N HIS A 100 7.20 -14.16 -17.32
CA HIS A 100 6.85 -14.71 -16.01
C HIS A 100 7.47 -16.09 -15.71
N LEU A 101 8.03 -16.78 -16.70
CA LEU A 101 8.78 -18.03 -16.53
C LEU A 101 10.29 -17.79 -16.40
N SER A 102 10.74 -16.53 -16.46
CA SER A 102 12.13 -16.17 -16.25
C SER A 102 12.58 -16.57 -14.84
N ARG A 103 13.84 -17.00 -14.74
CA ARG A 103 14.50 -17.26 -13.45
C ARG A 103 15.11 -16.01 -12.82
N THR A 104 15.13 -14.89 -13.57
CA THR A 104 15.59 -13.59 -13.08
C THR A 104 14.38 -12.70 -12.84
N VAL A 105 14.27 -12.20 -11.63
CA VAL A 105 13.25 -11.21 -11.22
C VAL A 105 13.88 -9.83 -11.25
N LEU A 106 13.13 -8.84 -11.74
CA LEU A 106 13.49 -7.44 -11.69
C LEU A 106 12.78 -6.78 -10.51
N LEU A 107 13.48 -5.98 -9.72
CA LEU A 107 12.93 -5.04 -8.77
C LEU A 107 12.93 -3.65 -9.41
N ASN A 108 11.75 -3.07 -9.62
CA ASN A 108 11.59 -1.74 -10.19
C ASN A 108 12.35 -1.58 -11.54
N GLY A 109 12.44 -2.67 -12.31
CA GLY A 109 13.16 -2.74 -13.59
C GLY A 109 14.63 -3.16 -13.50
N THR A 110 15.21 -3.26 -12.29
CA THR A 110 16.61 -3.66 -12.08
C THR A 110 16.70 -5.14 -11.70
N PRO A 111 17.54 -5.96 -12.34
CA PRO A 111 17.71 -7.37 -11.97
C PRO A 111 18.13 -7.55 -10.51
N LEU A 112 17.43 -8.44 -9.80
CA LEU A 112 17.82 -8.89 -8.48
C LEU A 112 18.82 -10.04 -8.61
N GLU A 113 20.10 -9.68 -8.56
CA GLU A 113 21.23 -10.61 -8.61
C GLU A 113 22.15 -10.34 -7.41
N LEU A 114 22.87 -11.36 -6.96
CA LEU A 114 23.85 -11.17 -5.89
C LEU A 114 24.96 -10.23 -6.37
N THR A 115 25.58 -9.53 -5.42
CA THR A 115 26.79 -8.74 -5.72
C THR A 115 27.93 -9.68 -6.15
N GLU A 116 29.03 -9.10 -6.66
CA GLU A 116 30.23 -9.88 -7.02
C GLU A 116 30.77 -10.69 -5.82
N ASP A 117 30.59 -10.18 -4.61
CA ASP A 117 30.97 -10.83 -3.35
C ASP A 117 29.95 -11.89 -2.88
N GLY A 118 28.82 -12.03 -3.56
CA GLY A 118 27.75 -12.97 -3.20
C GLY A 118 26.73 -12.43 -2.20
N ASP A 119 26.74 -11.13 -1.91
CA ASP A 119 25.81 -10.51 -0.97
C ASP A 119 24.45 -10.23 -1.60
N ILE A 120 23.42 -10.08 -0.76
CA ILE A 120 22.08 -9.66 -1.16
C ILE A 120 22.16 -8.17 -1.59
N PRO A 121 21.68 -7.82 -2.81
CA PRO A 121 21.72 -6.44 -3.28
C PRO A 121 20.78 -5.54 -2.47
N SER A 122 20.98 -4.22 -2.54
CA SER A 122 20.01 -3.28 -1.96
C SER A 122 18.65 -3.46 -2.63
N LEU A 123 17.60 -3.43 -1.82
CA LEU A 123 16.22 -3.51 -2.29
C LEU A 123 15.63 -2.11 -2.23
N ASP A 124 15.93 -1.29 -3.24
CA ASP A 124 15.57 0.13 -3.23
C ASP A 124 14.14 0.37 -3.76
N PRO A 125 13.31 1.14 -3.04
CA PRO A 125 11.97 1.49 -3.50
C PRO A 125 11.95 2.60 -4.55
N VAL A 126 10.86 2.65 -5.31
CA VAL A 126 10.42 3.88 -5.97
C VAL A 126 9.51 4.64 -5.02
N HIS A 127 9.74 5.95 -4.89
CA HIS A 127 8.92 6.81 -4.05
C HIS A 127 7.82 7.46 -4.88
N VAL A 128 6.56 7.19 -4.54
CA VAL A 128 5.40 7.66 -5.29
C VAL A 128 4.53 8.53 -4.37
N PRO A 129 3.94 9.64 -4.83
CA PRO A 129 2.99 10.40 -4.02
C PRO A 129 1.88 9.50 -3.52
N THR A 130 1.59 9.56 -2.22
CA THR A 130 0.67 8.62 -1.56
C THR A 130 -0.69 8.62 -2.28
N ASN A 131 -1.20 9.77 -2.70
CA ASN A 131 -2.47 9.92 -3.45
C ASN A 131 -2.54 9.28 -4.85
N SER A 132 -1.43 8.91 -5.47
CA SER A 132 -1.47 8.31 -6.79
C SER A 132 -1.99 6.86 -6.73
N PRO A 133 -2.67 6.33 -7.77
CA PRO A 133 -2.96 4.90 -7.83
C PRO A 133 -1.68 4.05 -7.84
N VAL A 134 -1.75 2.82 -7.32
CA VAL A 134 -0.71 1.80 -7.45
C VAL A 134 -0.97 1.00 -8.72
N ASP A 135 -0.06 1.10 -9.67
CA ASP A 135 -0.18 0.46 -10.97
C ASP A 135 0.49 -0.93 -10.96
N VAL A 136 -0.27 -1.99 -11.19
CA VAL A 136 0.23 -3.39 -11.13
C VAL A 136 0.17 -4.02 -12.52
N SER A 137 1.34 -4.26 -13.11
CA SER A 137 1.49 -4.90 -14.42
C SER A 137 0.88 -6.30 -14.50
N PRO A 138 0.55 -6.81 -15.70
CA PRO A 138 0.12 -8.21 -15.87
C PRO A 138 1.15 -9.19 -15.30
N LEU A 139 0.68 -10.30 -14.72
CA LEU A 139 1.51 -11.38 -14.14
C LEU A 139 2.66 -10.89 -13.25
N SER A 140 2.42 -9.87 -12.44
CA SER A 140 3.42 -9.25 -11.57
C SER A 140 2.96 -9.15 -10.12
N ILE A 141 3.90 -8.79 -9.25
CA ILE A 141 3.67 -8.54 -7.83
C ILE A 141 4.15 -7.13 -7.51
N ALA A 142 3.38 -6.39 -6.73
CA ALA A 142 3.80 -5.09 -6.20
C ALA A 142 3.70 -5.10 -4.67
N PHE A 143 4.75 -4.66 -4.01
CA PHE A 143 4.68 -4.27 -2.60
C PHE A 143 4.54 -2.75 -2.53
N ALA A 144 3.64 -2.29 -1.67
CA ALA A 144 3.47 -0.87 -1.39
C ALA A 144 3.51 -0.64 0.11
N VAL A 145 4.41 0.22 0.58
CA VAL A 145 4.52 0.61 1.97
C VAL A 145 3.99 2.02 2.11
N PHE A 146 3.01 2.19 3.00
CA PHE A 146 2.42 3.48 3.31
C PHE A 146 2.90 3.89 4.71
N PRO A 147 3.96 4.72 4.81
CA PRO A 147 4.37 5.29 6.08
C PRO A 147 3.22 6.10 6.68
N ASN A 148 3.13 6.13 8.01
CA ASN A 148 2.15 6.94 8.74
C ASN A 148 0.67 6.66 8.39
N PHE A 149 0.37 5.57 7.70
CA PHE A 149 -1.01 5.13 7.47
C PHE A 149 -1.69 4.81 8.81
N GLU A 150 -2.76 5.54 9.13
CA GLU A 150 -3.51 5.34 10.37
C GLU A 150 -4.32 4.02 10.30
N ALA A 151 -3.81 2.97 10.93
CA ALA A 151 -4.56 1.72 11.14
C ALA A 151 -4.54 1.39 12.63
N GLN A 152 -5.72 1.28 13.25
CA GLN A 152 -5.86 1.10 14.71
C GLN A 152 -5.10 -0.12 15.25
N ALA A 153 -4.98 -1.18 14.45
CA ALA A 153 -4.25 -2.39 14.81
C ALA A 153 -2.72 -2.28 14.69
N CYS A 154 -2.20 -1.18 14.12
CA CYS A 154 -0.78 -0.96 13.83
C CYS A 154 -0.19 0.13 14.70
N ASN A 155 -0.19 -0.10 16.03
CA ASN A 155 0.45 0.75 17.03
C ASN A 155 1.77 0.15 17.51
#